data_AF-A0A091E5Q1-F1
#
_entry.id   AF-A0A091E5Q1-F1
#
_cell.length_a   1.000
_cell.length_b   1.000
_cell.length_c   1.000
_cell.angle_alpha   90.00
_cell.angle_beta   90.00
_cell.angle_gamma   90.00
#
_symmetry.space_group_name_H-M   'P 1'
#
loop_
_entity.id
_entity.type
_entity.pdbx_description
1 polymer ?
#
loop_
_entity_poly.entity_id
_entity_poly.type
_entity_poly.pdbx_seq_one_letter_code
_entity_poly.pdbx_strand_id
1 'polypeptide(L)'
;AEEASPRDAPPKAPVIPGSAGRGGLRYEEIDCVINEEQTVKGRREGSEVFLPFSWVEKYFQVYGRIAQSDGNERFEFSHSYSKVYAQRAPYRPDGVFMSFEGYNVEVRDRVKCISGVEGVPLSTQWGPQGYFYPIQIAQYGLSHYSKNLTERPPHVEVYETAGDGNGNGNGNGNGDWTVPKGCSLTTVWDKSRLSGVKQFSCPESSEGVSLELNNGRDFIISFDLKFQSNGSVSVVLETTERNALFTVHYVSNTQLIALRDRDIFYGVGARTAWSTLTRDLLTDLRKGVGLSNTKAVKQTKIMPKRLLRLVAKGRGFLDNVTVSATAHMAAFFAA
;
A
#
# COMPACT_ATOMS: atom_id res chain seq x y z
N ALA A 1 13.73 -40.43 -82.28
CA ALA A 1 14.25 -40.64 -80.92
C ALA A 1 13.74 -39.47 -80.10
N GLU A 2 13.02 -39.61 -79.00
CA GLU A 2 12.65 -40.78 -78.20
C GLU A 2 11.50 -40.34 -77.26
N GLU A 3 10.53 -41.24 -77.15
CA GLU A 3 9.49 -41.49 -76.15
C GLU A 3 8.80 -40.38 -75.32
N ALA A 4 7.47 -40.46 -75.36
CA ALA A 4 6.57 -40.03 -74.30
C ALA A 4 6.45 -41.11 -73.22
N SER A 5 6.30 -40.70 -71.95
CA SER A 5 5.87 -41.58 -70.85
C SER A 5 4.79 -40.93 -69.97
N PRO A 6 3.93 -41.75 -69.31
CA PRO A 6 2.56 -41.41 -68.96
C PRO A 6 2.40 -40.85 -67.54
N ARG A 7 1.22 -40.28 -67.28
CA ARG A 7 0.77 -39.78 -65.98
C ARG A 7 0.60 -40.91 -64.96
N ASP A 8 1.34 -40.86 -63.86
CA ASP A 8 1.14 -41.74 -62.71
C ASP A 8 -0.03 -41.29 -61.83
N ALA A 9 -0.82 -42.28 -61.43
CA ALA A 9 -1.98 -42.16 -60.55
C ALA A 9 -1.58 -41.81 -59.10
N PRO A 10 -2.45 -41.14 -58.32
CA PRO A 10 -2.14 -40.76 -56.95
C PRO A 10 -1.99 -41.99 -56.03
N PRO A 11 -1.10 -41.93 -55.02
CA PRO A 11 -0.87 -43.02 -54.09
C PRO A 11 -2.10 -43.27 -53.20
N LYS A 12 -2.37 -44.56 -52.95
CA LYS A 12 -3.48 -45.07 -52.13
C LYS A 12 -3.41 -44.55 -50.68
N ALA A 13 -4.55 -44.08 -50.18
CA ALA A 13 -4.73 -43.75 -48.76
C ALA A 13 -4.61 -45.01 -47.87
N PRO A 14 -4.06 -44.90 -46.64
CA PRO A 14 -4.00 -46.02 -45.71
C PRO A 14 -5.41 -46.44 -45.25
N VAL A 15 -5.62 -47.75 -45.20
CA VAL A 15 -6.85 -48.41 -44.76
C VAL A 15 -7.03 -48.19 -43.25
N ILE A 16 -8.15 -47.56 -42.87
CA ILE A 16 -8.60 -47.47 -41.46
C ILE A 16 -9.35 -48.77 -41.13
N PRO A 17 -8.91 -49.58 -40.16
CA PRO A 17 -9.69 -50.72 -39.71
C PRO A 17 -10.81 -50.25 -38.77
N GLY A 18 -12.05 -50.61 -39.11
CA GLY A 18 -13.09 -50.90 -38.12
C GLY A 18 -13.93 -49.72 -37.63
N SER A 19 -14.98 -49.39 -38.38
CA SER A 19 -16.21 -48.86 -37.80
C SER A 19 -17.00 -50.00 -37.16
N ALA A 20 -16.98 -50.10 -35.83
CA ALA A 20 -17.98 -50.84 -35.07
C ALA A 20 -17.97 -50.39 -33.59
N GLY A 21 -19.02 -49.69 -33.18
CA GLY A 21 -19.33 -49.45 -31.77
C GLY A 21 -19.61 -47.98 -31.46
N ARG A 22 -20.88 -47.69 -31.13
CA ARG A 22 -21.26 -46.51 -30.36
C ARG A 22 -20.60 -46.60 -28.97
N GLY A 23 -19.35 -46.18 -28.87
CA GLY A 23 -18.64 -45.96 -27.62
C GLY A 23 -18.20 -44.50 -27.63
N GLY A 24 -18.71 -43.69 -26.70
CA GLY A 24 -18.21 -42.32 -26.53
C GLY A 24 -16.69 -42.34 -26.41
N LEU A 25 -16.02 -41.35 -27.02
CA LEU A 25 -14.58 -41.17 -26.88
C LEU A 25 -14.22 -41.24 -25.38
N ARG A 26 -13.41 -42.23 -25.00
CA ARG A 26 -13.04 -42.43 -23.60
C ARG A 26 -11.95 -41.43 -23.25
N TYR A 27 -12.19 -40.66 -22.20
CA TYR A 27 -11.19 -39.85 -21.55
C TYR A 27 -10.33 -40.75 -20.66
N GLU A 28 -9.07 -40.97 -21.04
CA GLU A 28 -8.16 -41.88 -20.37
C GLU A 28 -6.87 -41.19 -19.92
N GLU A 29 -6.21 -41.74 -18.89
CA GLU A 29 -4.89 -41.29 -18.47
C GLU A 29 -3.81 -41.87 -19.40
N ILE A 30 -2.81 -41.05 -19.74
CA ILE A 30 -1.66 -41.45 -20.55
C ILE A 30 -0.37 -40.89 -19.95
N ASP A 31 0.70 -41.69 -20.03
CA ASP A 31 2.05 -41.26 -19.67
C ASP A 31 2.64 -40.38 -20.79
N CYS A 32 3.01 -39.15 -20.46
CA CYS A 32 3.65 -38.21 -21.37
C CYS A 32 5.13 -38.09 -20.99
N VAL A 33 6.00 -38.67 -21.81
CA VAL A 33 7.46 -38.60 -21.62
C VAL A 33 7.97 -37.29 -22.20
N ILE A 34 8.53 -36.43 -21.35
CA ILE A 34 9.04 -35.10 -21.71
C ILE A 34 10.55 -35.19 -21.86
N ASN A 35 11.05 -35.00 -23.08
CA ASN A 35 12.47 -35.00 -23.44
C ASN A 35 13.25 -36.23 -22.93
N GLU A 36 12.59 -37.38 -22.76
CA GLU A 36 13.19 -38.62 -22.22
C GLU A 36 13.70 -38.53 -20.76
N GLU A 37 13.41 -37.44 -20.05
CA GLU A 37 13.93 -37.19 -18.69
C GLU A 37 12.88 -37.39 -17.59
N GLN A 38 11.64 -36.97 -17.86
CA GLN A 38 10.56 -37.03 -16.88
C GLN A 38 9.26 -37.51 -17.52
N THR A 39 8.46 -38.24 -16.75
CA THR A 39 7.12 -38.67 -17.15
C THR A 39 6.08 -37.87 -16.37
N VAL A 40 5.15 -37.24 -17.08
CA VAL A 40 4.00 -36.54 -16.49
C VAL A 40 2.68 -37.21 -16.87
N LYS A 41 1.69 -37.12 -15.98
CA LYS A 41 0.36 -37.69 -16.22
C LYS A 41 -0.49 -36.75 -17.07
N GLY A 42 -0.70 -37.14 -18.33
CA GLY A 42 -1.61 -36.47 -19.25
C GLY A 42 -2.99 -37.10 -19.28
N ARG A 43 -3.81 -36.61 -20.20
CA ARG A 43 -5.12 -37.16 -20.53
C ARG A 43 -5.26 -37.29 -22.04
N ARG A 44 -5.99 -38.29 -22.51
CA ARG A 44 -6.20 -38.55 -23.93
C ARG A 44 -7.68 -38.72 -24.21
N GLU A 45 -8.15 -38.10 -25.30
CA GLU A 45 -9.49 -38.31 -25.84
C GLU A 45 -9.37 -38.54 -27.35
N GLY A 46 -9.48 -39.79 -27.79
CA GLY A 46 -9.25 -40.17 -29.18
C GLY A 46 -7.81 -39.91 -29.63
N SER A 47 -7.59 -38.97 -30.54
CA SER A 47 -6.25 -38.59 -31.02
C SER A 47 -5.63 -37.42 -30.25
N GLU A 48 -6.42 -36.68 -29.46
CA GLU A 48 -5.96 -35.49 -28.74
C GLU A 48 -5.30 -35.86 -27.41
N VAL A 49 -4.19 -35.20 -27.09
CA VAL A 49 -3.46 -35.38 -25.82
C VAL A 49 -3.44 -34.05 -25.06
N PHE A 50 -3.96 -34.06 -23.85
CA PHE A 50 -4.02 -32.93 -22.93
C PHE A 50 -2.94 -33.07 -21.86
N LEU A 51 -2.16 -32.01 -21.67
CA LEU A 51 -1.11 -31.93 -20.66
C LEU A 51 -1.59 -31.14 -19.43
N PRO A 52 -1.16 -31.53 -18.21
CA PRO A 52 -1.57 -30.83 -17.01
C PRO A 52 -0.94 -29.43 -16.97
N PHE A 53 -1.77 -28.40 -16.72
CA PHE A 53 -1.28 -27.02 -16.70
C PHE A 53 -0.23 -26.77 -15.63
N SER A 54 -0.24 -27.50 -14.51
CA SER A 54 0.80 -27.42 -13.47
C SER A 54 2.21 -27.75 -13.97
N TRP A 55 2.32 -28.59 -15.01
CA TRP A 55 3.57 -28.83 -15.72
C TRP A 55 3.85 -27.73 -16.75
N VAL A 56 2.84 -27.37 -17.57
CA VAL A 56 2.96 -26.32 -18.60
C VAL A 56 3.44 -25.00 -18.00
N GLU A 57 2.84 -24.58 -16.87
CA GLU A 57 3.18 -23.37 -16.10
C GLU A 57 4.67 -23.30 -15.77
N LYS A 58 5.21 -24.37 -15.19
CA LYS A 58 6.61 -24.42 -14.74
C LYS A 58 7.58 -24.60 -15.89
N TYR A 59 7.24 -25.46 -16.85
CA TYR A 59 8.12 -25.82 -17.96
C TYR A 59 8.27 -24.66 -18.94
N PHE A 60 7.17 -23.98 -19.30
CA PHE A 60 7.19 -22.85 -20.23
C PHE A 60 7.24 -21.48 -19.55
N GLN A 61 7.21 -21.42 -18.21
CA GLN A 61 7.20 -20.17 -17.42
C GLN A 61 6.06 -19.22 -17.83
N VAL A 62 4.87 -19.80 -17.99
CA VAL A 62 3.62 -19.11 -18.34
C VAL A 62 2.67 -19.07 -17.15
N TYR A 63 1.57 -18.32 -17.24
CA TYR A 63 0.66 -18.10 -16.11
C TYR A 63 -0.75 -18.54 -16.45
N GLY A 64 -1.48 -19.03 -15.44
CA GLY A 64 -2.88 -19.37 -15.61
C GLY A 64 -3.63 -19.43 -14.31
N ARG A 65 -4.94 -19.17 -14.38
CA ARG A 65 -5.85 -19.29 -13.22
C ARG A 65 -7.26 -19.62 -13.66
N ILE A 66 -8.01 -20.26 -12.78
CA ILE A 66 -9.46 -20.40 -12.94
C ILE A 66 -10.12 -19.12 -12.42
N ALA A 67 -10.91 -18.47 -13.27
CA ALA A 67 -11.70 -17.30 -12.93
C ALA A 67 -13.20 -17.64 -13.02
N GLN A 68 -13.97 -17.12 -12.08
CA GLN A 68 -15.44 -17.18 -12.13
C GLN A 68 -15.98 -15.89 -12.77
N SER A 69 -16.81 -16.04 -13.80
CA SER A 69 -17.53 -14.94 -14.44
C SER A 69 -18.96 -15.40 -14.74
N ASP A 70 -19.95 -14.64 -14.29
CA ASP A 70 -21.37 -14.86 -14.60
C ASP A 70 -21.86 -16.30 -14.32
N GLY A 71 -21.39 -16.91 -13.23
CA GLY A 71 -21.75 -18.27 -12.83
C GLY A 71 -21.02 -19.39 -13.56
N ASN A 72 -20.15 -19.06 -14.53
CA ASN A 72 -19.32 -20.02 -15.25
C ASN A 72 -17.84 -19.92 -14.85
N GLU A 73 -17.17 -21.07 -14.82
CA GLU A 73 -15.72 -21.13 -14.61
C GLU A 73 -15.00 -21.12 -15.96
N ARG A 74 -13.97 -20.30 -16.07
CA ARG A 74 -13.08 -20.25 -17.24
C ARG A 74 -11.63 -20.28 -16.81
N PHE A 75 -10.79 -20.98 -17.57
CA PHE A 75 -9.35 -20.92 -17.40
C PHE A 75 -8.78 -19.76 -18.21
N GLU A 76 -8.14 -18.80 -17.53
CA GLU A 76 -7.48 -17.66 -18.15
C GLU A 76 -5.98 -17.95 -18.24
N PHE A 77 -5.48 -18.15 -19.46
CA PHE A 77 -4.05 -18.31 -19.75
C PHE A 77 -3.40 -16.96 -20.10
N SER A 78 -2.17 -16.75 -19.65
CA SER A 78 -1.36 -15.60 -20.04
C SER A 78 0.09 -16.00 -20.25
N HIS A 79 0.66 -15.56 -21.38
CA HIS A 79 2.07 -15.81 -21.67
C HIS A 79 3.01 -15.02 -20.76
N SER A 80 2.57 -13.87 -20.24
CA SER A 80 3.36 -13.00 -19.38
C SER A 80 2.51 -12.38 -18.26
N TYR A 81 3.19 -11.81 -17.27
CA TYR A 81 2.59 -10.96 -16.24
C TYR A 81 2.96 -9.49 -16.50
N SER A 82 2.23 -8.57 -15.88
CA SER A 82 2.31 -7.11 -16.11
C SER A 82 1.60 -6.66 -17.40
N LYS A 83 1.34 -5.35 -17.48
CA LYS A 83 0.66 -4.70 -18.61
C LYS A 83 1.47 -3.48 -19.04
N VAL A 84 1.47 -3.21 -20.34
CA VAL A 84 2.04 -1.98 -20.89
C VAL A 84 1.12 -0.82 -20.50
N TYR A 85 1.71 0.28 -20.03
CA TYR A 85 0.96 1.48 -19.67
C TYR A 85 0.37 2.16 -20.91
N ALA A 86 -0.92 2.47 -20.85
CA ALA A 86 -1.62 3.18 -21.92
C ALA A 86 -1.35 4.68 -21.81
N GLN A 87 -0.29 5.15 -22.47
CA GLN A 87 0.09 6.56 -22.50
C GLN A 87 -1.03 7.42 -23.10
N ARG A 88 -1.53 8.40 -22.33
CA ARG A 88 -2.65 9.27 -22.75
C ARG A 88 -2.22 10.49 -23.56
N ALA A 89 -0.97 10.94 -23.41
CA ALA A 89 -0.42 12.11 -24.08
C ALA A 89 1.11 12.00 -24.21
N PRO A 90 1.74 12.74 -25.16
CA PRO A 90 3.21 12.85 -25.21
C PRO A 90 3.80 13.29 -23.86
N TYR A 91 4.97 12.75 -23.53
CA TYR A 91 5.63 13.06 -22.25
C TYR A 91 6.00 14.54 -22.16
N ARG A 92 5.81 15.09 -20.95
CA ARG A 92 6.29 16.42 -20.58
C ARG A 92 6.90 16.37 -19.17
N PRO A 93 7.94 17.16 -18.86
CA PRO A 93 8.56 17.17 -17.55
C PRO A 93 7.64 17.61 -16.39
N ASP A 94 6.60 18.39 -16.69
CA ASP A 94 5.56 18.86 -15.75
C ASP A 94 4.32 17.93 -15.70
N GLY A 95 4.33 16.83 -16.44
CA GLY A 95 3.24 15.86 -16.49
C GLY A 95 3.49 14.63 -15.60
N VAL A 96 2.61 13.63 -15.72
CA VAL A 96 2.80 12.34 -15.05
C VAL A 96 4.14 11.70 -15.44
N PHE A 97 4.82 11.11 -14.47
CA PHE A 97 6.11 10.46 -14.70
C PHE A 97 5.90 9.04 -15.23
N MET A 98 5.82 8.91 -16.56
CA MET A 98 5.60 7.64 -17.25
C MET A 98 4.33 6.92 -16.73
N SER A 99 4.47 5.79 -16.03
CA SER A 99 3.38 4.97 -15.50
C SER A 99 3.23 5.06 -13.97
N PHE A 100 3.91 6.01 -13.33
CA PHE A 100 4.05 6.03 -11.87
C PHE A 100 2.76 6.40 -11.13
N GLU A 101 1.73 6.87 -11.82
CA GLU A 101 0.36 6.99 -11.25
C GLU A 101 -0.16 5.66 -10.70
N GLY A 102 0.23 4.52 -11.30
CA GLY A 102 -0.15 3.18 -10.83
C GLY A 102 0.82 2.56 -9.83
N TYR A 103 1.88 3.27 -9.44
CA TYR A 103 2.92 2.73 -8.56
C TYR A 103 2.60 3.04 -7.10
N ASN A 104 2.52 2.01 -6.27
CA ASN A 104 2.48 2.13 -4.82
C ASN A 104 3.86 1.72 -4.29
N VAL A 105 4.68 2.68 -3.88
CA VAL A 105 6.08 2.42 -3.53
C VAL A 105 6.18 1.91 -2.10
N GLU A 106 5.48 2.58 -1.20
CA GLU A 106 5.34 2.35 0.22
C GLU A 106 4.85 0.94 0.58
N VAL A 107 4.02 0.31 -0.26
CA VAL A 107 3.51 -1.05 -0.01
C VAL A 107 4.54 -2.14 -0.30
N ARG A 108 5.62 -1.85 -1.02
CA ARG A 108 6.66 -2.84 -1.35
C ARG A 108 7.31 -3.36 -0.07
N ASP A 109 7.58 -4.66 -0.03
CA ASP A 109 8.16 -5.36 1.13
C ASP A 109 9.56 -4.87 1.51
N ARG A 110 10.33 -4.39 0.53
CA ARG A 110 11.64 -3.76 0.71
C ARG A 110 11.59 -2.35 1.28
N VAL A 111 10.40 -1.74 1.41
CA VAL A 111 10.23 -0.49 2.18
C VAL A 111 9.98 -0.88 3.63
N LYS A 112 10.96 -0.61 4.51
CA LYS A 112 10.86 -0.92 5.93
C LYS A 112 9.78 -0.09 6.61
N CYS A 113 9.78 1.21 6.35
CA CYS A 113 8.77 2.17 6.78
C CYS A 113 8.98 3.52 6.09
N ILE A 114 8.08 4.47 6.32
CA ILE A 114 8.30 5.89 6.04
C ILE A 114 8.95 6.52 7.28
N SER A 115 10.15 7.08 7.14
CA SER A 115 10.88 7.72 8.24
C SER A 115 10.01 8.78 8.92
N GLY A 116 9.95 8.79 10.25
CA GLY A 116 9.25 9.83 11.00
C GLY A 116 9.98 11.18 10.98
N VAL A 117 11.32 11.13 10.90
CA VAL A 117 12.17 12.33 10.82
C VAL A 117 12.14 12.92 9.41
N GLU A 118 12.38 12.09 8.40
CA GLU A 118 12.61 12.55 7.01
C GLU A 118 11.36 12.52 6.12
N GLY A 119 10.28 11.84 6.53
CA GLY A 119 9.05 11.75 5.72
C GLY A 119 9.17 10.90 4.44
N VAL A 120 10.29 10.21 4.23
CA VAL A 120 10.60 9.41 3.03
C VAL A 120 10.82 7.93 3.34
N PRO A 121 10.67 7.02 2.36
CA PRO A 121 10.80 5.59 2.59
C PRO A 121 12.24 5.15 2.86
N LEU A 122 12.42 4.29 3.87
CA LEU A 122 13.69 3.64 4.19
C LEU A 122 13.72 2.21 3.63
N SER A 123 14.76 1.88 2.86
CA SER A 123 14.85 0.63 2.10
C SER A 123 15.64 -0.45 2.83
N THR A 124 15.29 -1.72 2.62
CA THR A 124 16.04 -2.90 3.09
C THR A 124 16.48 -3.80 1.95
N GLN A 125 16.45 -3.32 0.71
CA GLN A 125 16.66 -4.13 -0.51
C GLN A 125 17.96 -4.95 -0.49
N TRP A 126 19.07 -4.35 -0.05
CA TRP A 126 20.38 -5.01 0.02
C TRP A 126 20.89 -5.27 1.43
N GLY A 127 20.16 -4.82 2.46
CA GLY A 127 20.61 -4.98 3.84
C GLY A 127 19.47 -4.78 4.86
N PRO A 128 19.35 -5.65 5.88
CA PRO A 128 18.26 -5.59 6.86
C PRO A 128 18.34 -4.39 7.82
N GLN A 129 19.53 -3.78 7.98
CA GLN A 129 19.75 -2.58 8.78
C GLN A 129 18.84 -1.43 8.34
N GLY A 130 18.60 -1.37 7.03
CA GLY A 130 17.84 -0.32 6.40
C GLY A 130 18.68 0.92 6.10
N TYR A 131 18.41 1.58 4.97
CA TYR A 131 19.14 2.75 4.50
C TYR A 131 18.27 3.60 3.58
N PHE A 132 18.56 4.90 3.49
CA PHE A 132 17.91 5.78 2.53
C PHE A 132 18.43 5.46 1.13
N TYR A 133 17.54 5.01 0.25
CA TYR A 133 17.89 4.64 -1.11
C TYR A 133 17.31 5.67 -2.09
N PRO A 134 18.14 6.51 -2.73
CA PRO A 134 17.67 7.64 -3.53
C PRO A 134 16.66 7.27 -4.63
N ILE A 135 16.86 6.13 -5.29
CA ILE A 135 15.92 5.66 -6.33
C ILE A 135 14.54 5.37 -5.74
N GLN A 136 14.46 4.77 -4.55
CA GLN A 136 13.19 4.50 -3.89
C GLN A 136 12.51 5.78 -3.41
N ILE A 137 13.29 6.75 -2.91
CA ILE A 137 12.80 8.06 -2.48
C ILE A 137 12.26 8.84 -3.68
N ALA A 138 13.01 8.93 -4.77
CA ALA A 138 12.57 9.59 -6.00
C ALA A 138 11.33 8.91 -6.60
N GLN A 139 11.26 7.57 -6.61
CA GLN A 139 10.07 6.85 -7.07
C GLN A 139 8.84 7.14 -6.20
N TYR A 140 9.02 7.25 -4.87
CA TYR A 140 7.95 7.63 -3.95
C TYR A 140 7.43 9.02 -4.31
N GLY A 141 8.30 10.02 -4.38
CA GLY A 141 7.93 11.39 -4.78
C GLY A 141 7.23 11.45 -6.14
N LEU A 142 7.85 10.89 -7.20
CA LEU A 142 7.31 10.92 -8.57
C LEU A 142 5.99 10.17 -8.71
N SER A 143 5.76 9.10 -7.94
CA SER A 143 4.48 8.40 -7.91
C SER A 143 3.38 9.23 -7.26
N HIS A 144 3.66 9.87 -6.12
CA HIS A 144 2.70 10.77 -5.49
C HIS A 144 2.44 12.00 -6.37
N TYR A 145 3.45 12.60 -6.98
CA TYR A 145 3.27 13.68 -7.95
C TYR A 145 2.33 13.27 -9.11
N SER A 146 2.58 12.09 -9.70
CA SER A 146 1.74 11.58 -10.79
C SER A 146 0.30 11.34 -10.35
N LYS A 147 0.10 10.74 -9.16
CA LYS A 147 -1.23 10.53 -8.56
C LYS A 147 -1.96 11.85 -8.30
N ASN A 148 -1.27 12.87 -7.84
CA ASN A 148 -1.85 14.21 -7.64
C ASN A 148 -2.48 14.79 -8.91
N LEU A 149 -1.91 14.48 -10.08
CA LEU A 149 -2.41 14.94 -11.37
C LEU A 149 -3.57 14.10 -11.93
N THR A 150 -3.77 12.87 -11.43
CA THR A 150 -4.71 11.90 -12.02
C THR A 150 -5.86 11.51 -11.10
N GLU A 151 -5.63 11.52 -9.78
CA GLU A 151 -6.64 11.23 -8.79
C GLU A 151 -7.54 12.45 -8.56
N ARG A 152 -8.72 12.22 -7.99
CA ARG A 152 -9.62 13.31 -7.61
C ARG A 152 -9.03 14.07 -6.42
N PRO A 153 -9.29 15.37 -6.28
CA PRO A 153 -8.92 16.12 -5.08
C PRO A 153 -9.42 15.40 -3.81
N PRO A 154 -8.58 15.31 -2.76
CA PRO A 154 -8.93 14.56 -1.57
C PRO A 154 -10.06 15.24 -0.80
N HIS A 155 -10.89 14.42 -0.15
CA HIS A 155 -11.67 14.90 0.98
C HIS A 155 -10.70 15.28 2.12
N VAL A 156 -10.97 16.41 2.78
CA VAL A 156 -10.18 16.92 3.91
C VAL A 156 -11.14 17.32 5.02
N GLU A 157 -11.01 16.68 6.17
CA GLU A 157 -11.74 17.00 7.38
C GLU A 157 -10.82 17.72 8.36
N VAL A 158 -11.28 18.85 8.88
CA VAL A 158 -10.52 19.71 9.80
C VAL A 158 -11.12 19.59 11.19
N TYR A 159 -10.30 19.23 12.17
CA TYR A 159 -10.71 18.98 13.55
C TYR A 159 -10.30 20.10 14.51
N GLU A 160 -9.23 20.83 14.23
CA GLU A 160 -8.72 21.87 15.11
C GLU A 160 -7.98 22.96 14.33
N THR A 161 -8.36 24.22 14.58
CA THR A 161 -7.79 25.44 13.97
C THR A 161 -7.54 26.55 14.99
N ALA A 162 -7.69 26.23 16.28
CA ALA A 162 -7.54 27.13 17.42
C ALA A 162 -8.36 28.43 17.34
N GLY A 163 -9.46 28.43 16.59
CA GLY A 163 -10.39 29.55 16.47
C GLY A 163 -10.25 30.40 15.20
N ASP A 164 -9.32 30.08 14.30
CA ASP A 164 -9.12 30.82 13.03
C ASP A 164 -10.04 30.35 11.89
N GLY A 165 -10.89 29.34 12.14
CA GLY A 165 -11.91 28.88 11.19
C GLY A 165 -13.12 29.83 11.12
N ASN A 166 -13.37 30.40 9.93
CA ASN A 166 -14.60 31.13 9.64
C ASN A 166 -15.78 30.13 9.68
N GLY A 167 -16.67 30.26 10.67
CA GLY A 167 -17.75 29.33 10.99
C GLY A 167 -18.83 29.22 9.91
N ASN A 168 -18.54 28.57 8.78
CA ASN A 168 -19.50 28.33 7.70
C ASN A 168 -19.52 26.89 7.17
N GLY A 169 -18.83 25.96 7.85
CA GLY A 169 -19.03 24.52 7.70
C GLY A 169 -19.55 23.97 9.03
N ASN A 170 -20.37 22.91 8.99
CA ASN A 170 -21.16 22.37 10.09
C ASN A 170 -20.36 21.76 11.29
N GLY A 171 -19.12 22.20 11.53
CA GLY A 171 -18.29 21.86 12.67
C GLY A 171 -17.54 23.10 13.12
N ASN A 172 -17.79 23.56 14.34
CA ASN A 172 -16.94 24.53 15.02
C ASN A 172 -15.51 23.94 14.98
N GLY A 173 -14.55 24.57 14.29
CA GLY A 173 -13.14 24.13 14.24
C GLY A 173 -12.39 24.19 15.58
N ASN A 174 -13.13 24.08 16.69
CA ASN A 174 -12.70 23.80 18.05
C ASN A 174 -12.95 22.31 18.27
N GLY A 175 -11.88 21.52 18.34
CA GLY A 175 -11.97 20.08 18.53
C GLY A 175 -12.63 19.70 19.86
N ASP A 176 -13.19 18.50 19.93
CA ASP A 176 -13.70 17.93 21.19
C ASP A 176 -12.54 17.35 21.99
N TRP A 177 -12.04 18.15 22.94
CA TRP A 177 -10.87 17.82 23.76
C TRP A 177 -11.24 17.32 25.14
N THR A 178 -10.64 16.21 25.55
CA THR A 178 -10.60 15.75 26.93
C THR A 178 -9.27 16.13 27.57
N VAL A 179 -9.32 16.79 28.73
CA VAL A 179 -8.15 17.24 29.50
C VAL A 179 -8.14 16.57 30.88
N PRO A 180 -7.31 15.53 31.10
CA PRO A 180 -7.22 14.86 32.38
C PRO A 180 -6.66 15.75 33.50
N LYS A 181 -6.88 15.33 34.76
CA LYS A 181 -6.33 16.03 35.93
C LYS A 181 -4.80 16.08 35.85
N GLY A 182 -4.24 17.28 36.02
CA GLY A 182 -2.79 17.51 35.94
C GLY A 182 -2.27 17.82 34.53
N CYS A 183 -3.15 17.82 33.53
CA CYS A 183 -2.87 18.36 32.20
C CYS A 183 -3.49 19.76 32.03
N SER A 184 -3.01 20.50 31.04
CA SER A 184 -3.65 21.73 30.56
C SER A 184 -3.69 21.78 29.03
N LEU A 185 -4.75 22.42 28.52
CA LEU A 185 -4.92 22.76 27.12
C LEU A 185 -5.51 24.17 27.02
N THR A 186 -4.83 25.07 26.31
CA THR A 186 -5.26 26.46 26.18
C THR A 186 -5.00 26.96 24.76
N THR A 187 -5.90 27.76 24.22
CA THR A 187 -5.61 28.53 22.99
C THR A 187 -4.72 29.72 23.34
N VAL A 188 -3.62 29.88 22.61
CA VAL A 188 -2.70 31.03 22.73
C VAL A 188 -2.39 31.60 21.35
N TRP A 189 -2.06 32.89 21.28
CA TRP A 189 -1.63 33.53 20.03
C TRP A 189 -0.14 33.30 19.78
N ASP A 190 0.22 32.65 18.67
CA ASP A 190 1.62 32.49 18.27
C ASP A 190 2.03 33.57 17.27
N LYS A 191 2.89 34.50 17.72
CA LYS A 191 3.37 35.63 16.90
C LYS A 191 4.16 35.20 15.65
N SER A 192 4.82 34.04 15.68
CA SER A 192 5.58 33.54 14.54
C SER A 192 4.70 32.97 13.44
N ARG A 193 3.46 32.57 13.79
CA ARG A 193 2.46 32.05 12.85
C ARG A 193 1.36 33.05 12.51
N LEU A 194 1.20 34.10 13.32
CA LEU A 194 0.11 35.06 13.21
C LEU A 194 -1.27 34.38 13.27
N SER A 195 -1.39 33.36 14.13
CA SER A 195 -2.58 32.51 14.27
C SER A 195 -2.78 32.12 15.74
N GLY A 196 -4.01 31.72 16.08
CA GLY A 196 -4.26 30.97 17.30
C GLY A 196 -3.63 29.58 17.21
N VAL A 197 -3.16 29.03 18.33
CA VAL A 197 -2.66 27.64 18.42
C VAL A 197 -3.09 27.00 19.74
N LYS A 198 -3.21 25.68 19.78
CA LYS A 198 -3.46 24.93 21.02
C LYS A 198 -2.14 24.65 21.73
N GLN A 199 -1.92 25.25 22.89
CA GLN A 199 -0.83 24.89 23.79
C GLN A 199 -1.27 23.76 24.72
N PHE A 200 -0.50 22.67 24.76
CA PHE A 200 -0.73 21.55 25.65
C PHE A 200 0.43 21.37 26.64
N SER A 201 0.10 20.89 27.84
CA SER A 201 1.10 20.49 28.84
C SER A 201 0.57 19.33 29.66
N CYS A 202 1.24 18.17 29.57
CA CYS A 202 0.92 16.95 30.30
C CYS A 202 2.20 16.25 30.77
N PRO A 203 2.22 15.65 31.98
CA PRO A 203 3.24 14.69 32.36
C PRO A 203 3.25 13.49 31.41
N GLU A 204 4.43 12.93 31.09
CA GLU A 204 4.55 11.75 30.21
C GLU A 204 3.85 10.50 30.78
N SER A 205 3.79 10.39 32.11
CA SER A 205 3.10 9.32 32.84
C SER A 205 1.57 9.46 32.86
N SER A 206 1.02 10.58 32.38
CA SER A 206 -0.42 10.81 32.32
C SER A 206 -1.05 10.15 31.08
N GLU A 207 -2.38 10.17 31.02
CA GLU A 207 -3.15 9.74 29.84
C GLU A 207 -2.92 10.67 28.63
N GLY A 208 -2.54 11.93 28.84
CA GLY A 208 -2.38 12.96 27.81
C GLY A 208 -3.69 13.72 27.52
N VAL A 209 -3.61 14.88 26.86
CA VAL A 209 -4.80 15.55 26.32
C VAL A 209 -5.23 14.83 25.05
N SER A 210 -6.53 14.60 24.86
CA SER A 210 -7.01 13.86 23.69
C SER A 210 -8.08 14.60 22.92
N LEU A 211 -7.96 14.59 21.60
CA LEU A 211 -8.91 15.13 20.64
C LEU A 211 -9.67 13.98 19.97
N GLU A 212 -10.98 13.95 20.11
CA GLU A 212 -11.83 12.99 19.41
C GLU A 212 -11.90 13.31 17.91
N LEU A 213 -11.73 12.27 17.08
CA LEU A 213 -11.70 12.37 15.61
C LEU A 213 -12.83 11.55 14.99
N ASN A 214 -13.01 10.30 15.44
CA ASN A 214 -14.06 9.38 14.97
C ASN A 214 -14.20 9.24 13.44
N ASN A 215 -13.08 9.33 12.70
CA ASN A 215 -13.06 9.24 11.24
C ASN A 215 -13.00 7.78 10.76
N GLY A 216 -13.99 7.32 10.01
CA GLY A 216 -14.03 5.96 9.43
C GLY A 216 -13.71 5.88 7.93
N ARG A 217 -13.38 7.01 7.29
CA ARG A 217 -13.30 7.14 5.83
C ARG A 217 -11.88 7.31 5.33
N ASP A 218 -11.14 8.20 5.98
CA ASP A 218 -9.87 8.73 5.52
C ASP A 218 -8.78 8.48 6.57
N PHE A 219 -7.52 8.28 6.13
CA PHE A 219 -6.45 7.77 7.00
C PHE A 219 -5.10 8.49 6.83
N ILE A 220 -5.07 9.62 6.13
CA ILE A 220 -3.90 10.50 6.14
C ILE A 220 -4.10 11.57 7.20
N ILE A 221 -3.40 11.48 8.32
CA ILE A 221 -3.46 12.50 9.38
C ILE A 221 -2.38 13.55 9.16
N SER A 222 -2.73 14.82 9.38
CA SER A 222 -1.78 15.92 9.33
C SER A 222 -2.01 16.88 10.49
N PHE A 223 -0.93 17.43 11.05
CA PHE A 223 -1.02 18.48 12.05
C PHE A 223 0.29 19.25 12.11
N ASP A 224 0.19 20.54 12.46
CA ASP A 224 1.33 21.37 12.76
C ASP A 224 1.75 21.15 14.20
N LEU A 225 3.05 20.94 14.41
CA LEU A 225 3.61 20.56 15.71
C LEU A 225 4.84 21.39 16.04
N LYS A 226 4.93 21.78 17.31
CA LYS A 226 6.14 22.31 17.93
C LYS A 226 6.23 21.86 19.38
N PHE A 227 7.21 21.03 19.71
CA PHE A 227 7.50 20.62 21.07
C PHE A 227 8.35 21.65 21.83
N GLN A 228 8.08 21.80 23.12
CA GLN A 228 8.89 22.54 24.08
C GLN A 228 9.68 21.60 25.02
N SER A 229 9.22 20.37 25.17
CA SER A 229 9.89 19.29 25.90
C SER A 229 9.81 18.00 25.09
N ASN A 230 10.47 16.94 25.58
CA ASN A 230 10.16 15.61 25.08
C ASN A 230 8.67 15.30 25.26
N GLY A 231 8.12 14.51 24.33
CA GLY A 231 6.71 14.22 24.27
C GLY A 231 6.36 13.30 23.11
N SER A 232 5.07 13.11 22.90
CA SER A 232 4.54 12.33 21.79
C SER A 232 3.19 12.86 21.34
N VAL A 233 2.90 12.64 20.07
CA VAL A 233 1.54 12.69 19.54
C VAL A 233 1.19 11.27 19.11
N SER A 234 0.12 10.72 19.65
CA SER A 234 -0.29 9.34 19.43
C SER A 234 -1.66 9.28 18.80
N VAL A 235 -1.89 8.28 17.96
CA VAL A 235 -3.11 8.10 17.19
C VAL A 235 -3.69 6.73 17.48
N VAL A 236 -4.93 6.69 17.96
CA VAL A 236 -5.62 5.44 18.30
C VAL A 236 -6.49 4.97 17.13
N LEU A 237 -6.25 3.74 16.69
CA LEU A 237 -6.88 3.12 15.53
C LEU A 237 -7.68 1.90 15.95
N GLU A 238 -8.93 1.83 15.51
CA GLU A 238 -9.68 0.57 15.44
C GLU A 238 -9.32 -0.16 14.14
N THR A 239 -9.07 -1.47 14.20
CA THR A 239 -8.56 -2.24 13.05
C THR A 239 -9.47 -3.41 12.64
N THR A 240 -9.21 -3.97 11.45
CA THR A 240 -9.90 -5.18 10.99
C THR A 240 -9.54 -6.46 11.76
N GLU A 241 -8.49 -6.43 12.58
CA GLU A 241 -8.08 -7.57 13.38
C GLU A 241 -8.93 -7.70 14.64
N ARG A 242 -10.08 -8.39 14.52
CA ARG A 242 -11.02 -8.62 15.65
C ARG A 242 -11.44 -7.34 16.38
N ASN A 243 -11.52 -6.21 15.66
CA ASN A 243 -11.78 -4.88 16.22
C ASN A 243 -10.78 -4.46 17.33
N ALA A 244 -9.54 -4.97 17.26
CA ALA A 244 -8.48 -4.61 18.16
C ALA A 244 -8.08 -3.14 17.95
N LEU A 245 -7.81 -2.46 19.07
CA LEU A 245 -7.20 -1.14 19.08
C LEU A 245 -5.69 -1.24 18.95
N PHE A 246 -5.14 -0.49 18.01
CA PHE A 246 -3.71 -0.22 17.88
C PHE A 246 -3.44 1.26 18.12
N THR A 247 -2.28 1.58 18.68
CA THR A 247 -1.86 2.97 18.87
C THR A 247 -0.55 3.21 18.12
N VAL A 248 -0.53 4.24 17.28
CA VAL A 248 0.69 4.69 16.60
C VAL A 248 1.20 5.94 17.33
N HIS A 249 2.40 5.87 17.89
CA HIS A 249 3.05 6.91 18.67
C HIS A 249 4.12 7.61 17.85
N TYR A 250 3.97 8.90 17.63
CA TYR A 250 4.97 9.78 17.03
C TYR A 250 5.73 10.48 18.16
N VAL A 251 6.91 9.95 18.49
CA VAL A 251 7.68 10.32 19.69
C VAL A 251 8.82 11.27 19.32
N SER A 252 9.14 12.23 20.19
CA SER A 252 10.16 13.26 19.98
C SER A 252 11.62 12.75 20.09
N ASN A 253 11.95 11.66 19.41
CA ASN A 253 13.28 11.07 19.37
C ASN A 253 13.64 10.61 17.94
N THR A 254 14.79 9.97 17.76
CA THR A 254 15.30 9.52 16.46
C THR A 254 15.16 8.01 16.23
N GLN A 255 14.36 7.32 17.05
CA GLN A 255 14.07 5.91 16.86
C GLN A 255 13.35 5.72 15.52
N LEU A 256 13.80 4.79 14.67
CA LEU A 256 13.19 4.59 13.37
C LEU A 256 11.75 4.06 13.48
N ILE A 257 11.62 2.87 14.06
CA ILE A 257 10.35 2.17 14.25
C ILE A 257 10.48 1.14 15.38
N ALA A 258 9.43 0.92 16.16
CA ALA A 258 9.29 -0.26 17.00
C ALA A 258 7.84 -0.72 17.10
N LEU A 259 7.67 -1.99 17.44
CA LEU A 259 6.40 -2.60 17.80
C LEU A 259 6.54 -3.21 19.21
N ARG A 260 5.60 -2.89 20.09
CA ARG A 260 5.42 -3.55 21.39
C ARG A 260 3.94 -3.83 21.55
N ASP A 261 3.57 -5.10 21.53
CA ASP A 261 2.18 -5.54 21.53
C ASP A 261 1.33 -4.86 20.44
N ARG A 262 0.48 -3.89 20.82
CA ARG A 262 -0.37 -3.12 19.89
C ARG A 262 0.04 -1.65 19.77
N ASP A 263 1.21 -1.32 20.28
CA ASP A 263 1.79 0.01 20.23
C ASP A 263 2.93 0.04 19.21
N ILE A 264 2.78 0.89 18.21
CA ILE A 264 3.75 1.14 17.15
C ILE A 264 4.39 2.49 17.42
N PHE A 265 5.71 2.57 17.41
CA PHE A 265 6.44 3.80 17.73
C PHE A 265 7.25 4.25 16.52
N TYR A 266 7.13 5.52 16.15
CA TYR A 266 7.95 6.22 15.17
C TYR A 266 8.59 7.43 15.83
N GLY A 267 9.91 7.54 15.76
CA GLY A 267 10.63 8.75 16.14
C GLY A 267 10.48 9.81 15.05
N VAL A 268 10.01 11.00 15.43
CA VAL A 268 9.78 12.14 14.51
C VAL A 268 10.79 13.26 14.69
N GLY A 269 11.87 13.03 15.45
CA GLY A 269 12.86 14.02 15.82
C GLY A 269 12.35 14.96 16.91
N ALA A 270 13.17 15.93 17.31
CA ALA A 270 12.85 16.81 18.43
C ALA A 270 11.67 17.75 18.17
N ARG A 271 11.40 18.12 16.90
CA ARG A 271 10.31 19.02 16.47
C ARG A 271 10.20 20.29 17.32
N THR A 272 11.34 20.92 17.66
CA THR A 272 11.41 22.14 18.51
C THR A 272 11.08 23.42 17.76
N ALA A 273 10.99 23.35 16.43
CA ALA A 273 10.48 24.38 15.54
C ALA A 273 9.17 23.90 14.89
N TRP A 274 8.35 24.86 14.47
CA TRP A 274 7.10 24.57 13.75
C TRP A 274 7.38 23.75 12.49
N SER A 275 6.66 22.65 12.35
CA SER A 275 6.66 21.82 11.14
C SER A 275 5.33 21.10 11.03
N THR A 276 4.90 20.81 9.80
CA THR A 276 3.75 19.95 9.54
C THR A 276 4.19 18.50 9.53
N LEU A 277 3.51 17.66 10.32
CA LEU A 277 3.69 16.21 10.30
C LEU A 277 2.51 15.58 9.56
N THR A 278 2.75 14.98 8.40
CA THR A 278 1.74 14.27 7.60
C THR A 278 2.06 12.78 7.55
N ARG A 279 1.12 11.92 7.97
CA ARG A 279 1.33 10.47 8.10
C ARG A 279 0.20 9.67 7.47
N ASP A 280 0.57 8.64 6.71
CA ASP A 280 -0.36 7.63 6.24
C ASP A 280 -0.51 6.52 7.29
N LEU A 281 -1.64 6.51 7.98
CA LEU A 281 -1.92 5.59 9.08
C LEU A 281 -2.09 4.14 8.61
N LEU A 282 -2.49 3.91 7.35
CA LEU A 282 -2.55 2.57 6.78
C LEU A 282 -1.13 2.01 6.60
N THR A 283 -0.25 2.81 6.00
CA THR A 283 1.15 2.42 5.80
C THR A 283 1.86 2.26 7.15
N ASP A 284 1.73 3.24 8.05
CA ASP A 284 2.39 3.21 9.36
C ASP A 284 1.96 1.98 10.19
N LEU A 285 0.66 1.64 10.20
CA LEU A 285 0.12 0.45 10.84
C LEU A 285 0.70 -0.83 10.25
N ARG A 286 0.63 -1.00 8.92
CA ARG A 286 1.09 -2.22 8.25
C ARG A 286 2.58 -2.44 8.40
N LYS A 287 3.38 -1.37 8.34
CA LYS A 287 4.83 -1.44 8.53
C LYS A 287 5.21 -1.72 9.98
N GLY A 288 4.46 -1.19 10.95
CA GLY A 288 4.61 -1.51 12.36
C GLY A 288 4.29 -2.97 12.67
N VAL A 289 3.11 -3.46 12.27
CA VAL A 289 2.69 -4.86 12.48
C VAL A 289 3.58 -5.84 11.71
N GLY A 290 3.99 -5.47 10.49
CA GLY A 290 4.85 -6.27 9.62
C GLY A 290 6.34 -6.20 9.99
N LEU A 291 6.72 -5.53 11.08
CA LEU A 291 8.11 -5.27 11.42
C LEU A 291 8.93 -6.58 11.49
N SER A 292 10.11 -6.55 10.86
CA SER A 292 10.99 -7.70 10.69
C SER A 292 12.45 -7.27 10.74
N ASN A 293 13.31 -8.18 11.21
CA ASN A 293 14.77 -8.03 11.16
C ASN A 293 15.38 -8.59 9.85
N THR A 294 14.54 -9.02 8.91
CA THR A 294 14.97 -9.48 7.58
C THR A 294 14.91 -8.33 6.57
N LYS A 295 15.29 -8.60 5.31
CA LYS A 295 15.21 -7.63 4.21
C LYS A 295 13.79 -7.31 3.74
N ALA A 296 12.78 -8.05 4.22
CA ALA A 296 11.39 -7.92 3.79
C ALA A 296 10.46 -7.73 4.99
N VAL A 297 9.57 -6.76 4.90
CA VAL A 297 8.46 -6.58 5.83
C VAL A 297 7.48 -7.75 5.70
N LYS A 298 7.02 -8.28 6.83
CA LYS A 298 6.02 -9.37 6.85
C LYS A 298 4.70 -8.87 6.27
N GLN A 299 4.12 -9.66 5.38
CA GLN A 299 2.82 -9.33 4.79
C GLN A 299 1.73 -9.42 5.85
N THR A 300 0.83 -8.44 5.85
CA THR A 300 -0.34 -8.39 6.73
C THR A 300 -1.55 -7.88 5.97
N LYS A 301 -2.73 -8.39 6.33
CA LYS A 301 -4.03 -7.95 5.79
C LYS A 301 -4.72 -6.93 6.71
N ILE A 302 -4.08 -6.53 7.80
CA ILE A 302 -4.64 -5.53 8.72
C ILE A 302 -4.90 -4.22 7.99
N MET A 303 -6.04 -3.60 8.33
CA MET A 303 -6.47 -2.29 7.83
C MET A 303 -6.99 -1.47 9.02
N PRO A 304 -6.77 -0.14 9.04
CA PRO A 304 -7.51 0.73 9.92
C PRO A 304 -8.97 0.77 9.46
N LYS A 305 -9.89 0.70 10.42
CA LYS A 305 -11.34 0.87 10.21
C LYS A 305 -11.77 2.27 10.61
N ARG A 306 -11.24 2.75 11.73
CA ARG A 306 -11.62 4.04 12.31
C ARG A 306 -10.47 4.65 13.08
N LEU A 307 -10.22 5.92 12.81
CA LEU A 307 -9.35 6.80 13.55
C LEU A 307 -10.15 7.40 14.71
N LEU A 308 -9.91 6.92 15.93
CA LEU A 308 -10.73 7.28 17.09
C LEU A 308 -10.36 8.65 17.62
N ARG A 309 -9.09 8.83 18.01
CA ARG A 309 -8.61 10.05 18.65
C ARG A 309 -7.11 10.26 18.47
N LEU A 310 -6.71 11.51 18.61
CA LEU A 310 -5.32 11.95 18.76
C LEU A 310 -5.04 12.24 20.23
N VAL A 311 -3.86 11.89 20.73
CA VAL A 311 -3.44 12.08 22.12
C VAL A 311 -2.09 12.79 22.16
N ALA A 312 -1.98 13.91 22.85
CA ALA A 312 -0.73 14.65 23.01
C ALA A 312 -0.19 14.54 24.45
N LYS A 313 1.10 14.25 24.57
CA LYS A 313 1.86 14.17 25.84
C LYS A 313 3.12 15.04 25.77
N GLY A 314 3.60 15.47 26.94
CA GLY A 314 4.70 16.43 27.05
C GLY A 314 4.19 17.87 27.01
N ARG A 315 5.03 18.81 26.59
CA ARG A 315 4.69 20.23 26.44
C ARG A 315 4.95 20.71 25.03
N GLY A 316 4.01 21.44 24.46
CA GLY A 316 4.15 21.93 23.10
C GLY A 316 2.91 22.64 22.58
N PHE A 317 2.87 22.78 21.26
CA PHE A 317 1.81 23.43 20.52
C PHE A 317 1.35 22.52 19.36
N LEU A 318 0.04 22.53 19.12
CA LEU A 318 -0.63 21.86 18.01
C LEU A 318 -1.53 22.85 17.29
N ASP A 319 -1.62 22.72 15.97
CA ASP A 319 -2.52 23.47 15.11
C ASP A 319 -2.85 22.67 13.84
N ASN A 320 -3.91 23.07 13.13
CA ASN A 320 -4.34 22.50 11.84
C ASN A 320 -4.41 20.97 11.83
N VAL A 321 -5.10 20.38 12.80
CA VAL A 321 -5.31 18.93 12.84
C VAL A 321 -6.32 18.55 11.76
N THR A 322 -5.88 17.78 10.77
CA THR A 322 -6.71 17.34 9.65
C THR A 322 -6.57 15.84 9.38
N VAL A 323 -7.61 15.27 8.77
CA VAL A 323 -7.61 13.92 8.20
C VAL A 323 -8.04 14.01 6.75
N SER A 324 -7.29 13.37 5.85
CA SER A 324 -7.49 13.49 4.41
C SER A 324 -7.44 12.13 3.70
N ALA A 325 -8.09 12.03 2.55
CA ALA A 325 -8.04 10.82 1.72
C ALA A 325 -6.63 10.57 1.19
N THR A 326 -5.96 11.62 0.71
CA THR A 326 -4.57 11.60 0.22
C THR A 326 -3.86 12.92 0.56
N ALA A 327 -2.52 12.89 0.62
CA ALA A 327 -1.68 14.09 0.75
C ALA A 327 -0.46 14.00 -0.17
N HIS A 328 -0.71 13.82 -1.46
CA HIS A 328 0.34 13.52 -2.44
C HIS A 328 1.44 14.57 -2.49
N MET A 329 1.11 15.87 -2.46
CA MET A 329 2.12 16.91 -2.53
C MET A 329 3.02 16.95 -1.28
N ALA A 330 2.50 16.62 -0.09
CA ALA A 330 3.33 16.51 1.10
C ALA A 330 4.38 15.39 0.95
N ALA A 331 3.98 14.23 0.39
CA ALA A 331 4.88 13.13 0.08
C ALA A 331 5.88 13.49 -1.03
N PHE A 332 5.47 14.26 -2.04
CA PHE A 332 6.36 14.72 -3.11
C PHE A 332 7.43 15.68 -2.59
N PHE A 333 7.06 16.69 -1.81
CA PHE A 333 8.02 17.67 -1.29
C PHE A 333 8.95 17.12 -0.21
N ALA A 334 8.56 16.03 0.47
CA ALA A 334 9.46 15.33 1.38
C ALA A 334 10.57 14.57 0.65
N ALA A 335 10.33 14.12 -0.59
CA ALA A 335 11.23 13.30 -1.39
C ALA A 335 12.29 14.13 -2.14
#